data_AF-A0A4Q3CKX5-F1
#
_entry.id   AF-A0A4Q3CKX5-F1
#
_cell.length_a   1.000
_cell.length_b   1.000
_cell.length_c   1.000
_cell.angle_alpha   90.00
_cell.angle_beta   90.00
_cell.angle_gamma   90.00
#
_symmetry.space_group_name_H-M   'P 1'
#
loop_
_entity.id
_entity.type
_entity.pdbx_description
1 polymer ?
#
loop_
_entity_poly.entity_id
_entity_poly.type
_entity_poly.pdbx_seq_one_letter_code
_entity_poly.pdbx_strand_id
1 'polypeptide(L)'
;AVLRGGTGGTTGQALTYFNALRTRAFGNTSANVGSINLDLILDERGRELHWEGFRRTDLVRYGRYTSGTYLWPFKGGVLSGRNVEEFRNIFPLPETDVIANTNLVQNPGY
;
A
#
# COMPACT_ATOMS: atom_id res chain seq x y z
N ALA A 1 5.27 11.58 -0.74
CA ALA A 1 6.39 12.10 -1.54
C ALA A 1 7.51 12.65 -0.65
N VAL A 2 7.24 13.66 0.20
CA VAL A 2 8.24 14.30 1.09
C VAL A 2 9.09 13.29 1.88
N LEU A 3 8.46 12.34 2.58
CA LEU A 3 9.16 11.28 3.33
C LEU A 3 10.01 10.30 2.50
N ARG A 4 9.93 10.39 1.16
CA ARG A 4 10.74 9.59 0.22
C ARG A 4 11.70 10.48 -0.59
N GLY A 5 12.06 11.65 -0.05
CA GLY A 5 13.02 12.58 -0.67
C GLY A 5 12.43 13.53 -1.71
N GLY A 6 11.10 13.59 -1.86
CA GLY A 6 10.47 14.55 -2.77
C GLY A 6 10.64 16.01 -2.29
N THR A 7 11.01 16.91 -3.20
CA THR A 7 11.38 18.30 -2.89
C THR A 7 10.27 19.33 -3.13
N GLY A 8 9.12 18.92 -3.68
CA GLY A 8 7.96 19.80 -3.94
C GLY A 8 7.16 20.23 -2.69
N GLY A 9 7.68 19.97 -1.48
CA GLY A 9 7.04 20.32 -0.21
C GLY A 9 7.94 20.01 0.97
N THR A 10 7.56 20.49 2.15
CA THR A 10 8.33 20.32 3.39
C THR A 10 7.71 19.30 4.35
N THR A 11 8.51 18.80 5.30
CA THR A 11 8.01 17.94 6.39
C THR A 11 6.95 18.65 7.23
N GLY A 12 7.09 19.96 7.45
CA GLY A 12 6.09 20.77 8.16
C GLY A 12 4.75 20.79 7.44
N GLN A 13 4.74 21.09 6.13
CA GLN A 13 3.51 21.04 5.33
C GLN A 13 2.87 19.66 5.31
N ALA A 14 3.68 18.60 5.15
CA ALA A 14 3.18 17.23 5.16
C ALA A 14 2.52 16.86 6.51
N LEU A 15 3.12 17.29 7.62
CA LEU A 15 2.56 17.11 8.96
C LEU A 15 1.23 17.86 9.13
N THR A 16 1.14 19.10 8.63
CA THR A 16 -0.09 19.89 8.64
C THR A 16 -1.22 19.16 7.91
N TYR A 17 -0.99 18.65 6.70
CA TYR A 17 -2.02 17.92 5.95
C TYR A 17 -2.41 16.61 6.62
N PHE A 18 -1.43 15.88 7.19
CA PHE A 18 -1.69 14.64 7.91
C PHE A 18 -2.59 14.88 9.14
N ASN A 19 -2.30 15.91 9.92
CA ASN A 19 -3.10 16.27 11.10
C ASN A 19 -4.46 16.87 10.72
N ALA A 20 -4.60 17.51 9.55
CA ALA A 20 -5.91 17.97 9.08
C ALA A 20 -6.89 16.80 8.85
N LEU A 21 -6.42 15.69 8.25
CA LEU A 21 -7.23 14.47 8.09
C LEU A 21 -7.64 13.89 9.45
N ARG A 22 -6.68 13.80 10.38
CA ARG A 22 -6.92 13.25 11.72
C ARG A 22 -7.87 14.13 12.53
N THR A 23 -7.70 15.44 12.49
CA THR A 23 -8.61 16.38 13.17
C THR A 23 -10.04 16.24 12.63
N ARG A 24 -10.20 16.10 11.30
CA ARG A 24 -11.52 15.85 10.68
C ARG A 24 -12.13 14.53 11.15
N ALA A 25 -11.33 13.45 11.21
CA ALA A 25 -11.80 12.13 11.60
C ALA A 25 -12.18 12.03 13.10
N PHE A 26 -11.43 12.70 13.98
CA PHE A 26 -11.64 12.65 15.44
C PHE A 26 -12.52 13.79 15.97
N GLY A 27 -12.83 14.80 15.15
CA GLY A 27 -13.63 15.97 15.55
C GLY A 27 -12.91 16.95 16.48
N ASN A 28 -11.63 16.71 16.80
CA ASN A 28 -10.78 17.56 17.62
C ASN A 28 -9.29 17.23 17.37
N THR A 29 -8.38 17.92 18.07
CA THR A 29 -6.93 17.79 17.87
C THR A 29 -6.24 16.72 18.74
N SER A 30 -7.00 15.95 19.54
CA SER A 30 -6.42 14.96 20.48
C SER A 30 -5.62 13.86 19.79
N ALA A 31 -5.91 13.58 18.52
CA ALA A 31 -5.22 12.58 17.73
C ALA A 31 -4.04 13.14 16.90
N ASN A 32 -3.75 14.44 16.95
CA ASN A 32 -2.66 15.03 16.16
C ASN A 32 -1.29 14.51 16.62
N VAL A 33 -0.39 14.33 15.67
CA VAL A 33 0.99 13.85 15.91
C VAL A 33 2.00 14.98 15.71
N GLY A 34 3.16 14.86 16.36
CA GLY A 34 4.26 15.82 16.22
C GLY A 34 5.23 15.48 15.07
N SER A 35 5.17 14.27 14.53
CA SER A 35 5.96 13.85 13.37
C SER A 35 5.26 12.72 12.61
N ILE A 36 5.69 12.50 11.37
CA ILE A 36 5.17 11.43 10.49
C ILE A 36 6.33 10.60 9.94
N ASN A 37 6.07 9.31 9.74
CA ASN A 37 6.97 8.38 9.07
C ASN A 37 6.18 7.55 8.05
N LEU A 38 6.88 6.72 7.26
CA LEU A 38 6.24 5.97 6.18
C LEU A 38 5.13 5.02 6.66
N ASP A 39 5.29 4.45 7.85
CA ASP A 39 4.34 3.51 8.43
C ASP A 39 3.06 4.21 8.85
N LEU A 40 3.18 5.36 9.53
CA LEU A 40 2.05 6.23 9.83
C LEU A 40 1.29 6.65 8.57
N ILE A 41 2.01 6.94 7.47
CA ILE A 41 1.36 7.24 6.19
C ILE A 41 0.60 6.02 5.65
N LEU A 42 1.16 4.81 5.71
CA LEU A 42 0.48 3.62 5.21
C LEU A 42 -0.77 3.29 6.02
N ASP A 43 -0.71 3.49 7.33
CA ASP A 43 -1.82 3.25 8.23
C ASP A 43 -2.91 4.29 8.06
N GLU A 44 -2.55 5.58 7.91
CA GLU A 44 -3.52 6.66 7.68
C GLU A 44 -4.20 6.51 6.32
N ARG A 45 -3.48 6.10 5.27
CA ARG A 45 -4.09 5.75 3.99
C ARG A 45 -5.06 4.57 4.10
N GLY A 46 -4.78 3.62 4.99
CA GLY A 46 -5.68 2.51 5.27
C GLY A 46 -6.98 2.96 5.98
N ARG A 47 -6.91 3.99 6.83
CA ARG A 47 -8.07 4.58 7.50
C ARG A 47 -8.89 5.47 6.57
N GLU A 48 -8.20 6.35 5.84
CA GLU A 48 -8.82 7.36 4.99
C GLU A 48 -9.44 6.77 3.72
N LEU A 49 -8.75 5.82 3.07
CA LEU A 49 -9.07 5.33 1.73
C LEU A 49 -9.50 3.86 1.72
N HIS A 50 -10.09 3.41 2.82
CA HIS A 50 -10.54 2.03 2.95
C HIS A 50 -11.60 1.72 1.89
N TRP A 51 -11.47 0.59 1.20
CA TRP A 51 -12.39 0.14 0.14
C TRP A 51 -12.46 1.03 -1.11
N GLU A 52 -11.53 1.96 -1.29
CA GLU A 52 -11.47 2.82 -2.48
C GLU A 52 -10.46 2.35 -3.54
N GLY A 53 -10.05 1.08 -3.51
CA GLY A 53 -9.16 0.49 -4.53
C GLY A 53 -7.66 0.78 -4.38
N PHE A 54 -7.24 1.51 -3.34
CA PHE A 54 -5.83 1.89 -3.16
C PHE A 54 -4.97 0.84 -2.43
N ARG A 55 -5.59 -0.01 -1.60
CA ARG A 55 -4.84 -0.79 -0.60
C ARG A 55 -3.80 -1.74 -1.20
N ARG A 56 -4.13 -2.40 -2.33
CA ARG A 56 -3.18 -3.31 -3.00
C ARG A 56 -1.95 -2.55 -3.48
N THR A 57 -2.14 -1.49 -4.26
CA THR A 57 -1.05 -0.68 -4.82
C THR A 57 -0.19 -0.07 -3.71
N ASP A 58 -0.80 0.36 -2.60
CA ASP A 58 -0.06 0.82 -1.43
C ASP A 58 0.79 -0.29 -0.81
N LEU A 59 0.22 -1.47 -0.53
CA LEU A 59 0.98 -2.57 0.06
C LEU A 59 2.11 -3.05 -0.85
N VAL A 60 1.92 -3.07 -2.17
CA VAL A 60 2.97 -3.40 -3.15
C VAL A 60 4.09 -2.36 -3.10
N ARG A 61 3.74 -1.06 -3.15
CA ARG A 61 4.71 0.06 -3.07
C ARG A 61 5.52 0.08 -1.76
N TYR A 62 4.97 -0.49 -0.70
CA TYR A 62 5.63 -0.62 0.60
C TYR A 62 6.38 -1.95 0.78
N GLY A 63 6.36 -2.86 -0.20
CA GLY A 63 6.96 -4.19 -0.06
C GLY A 63 6.27 -5.07 0.98
N ARG A 64 4.99 -4.78 1.30
CA ARG A 64 4.21 -5.46 2.35
C ARG A 64 3.18 -6.44 1.79
N TYR A 65 2.86 -6.35 0.50
CA TYR A 65 1.82 -7.19 -0.09
C TYR A 65 2.21 -8.68 -0.08
N THR A 66 3.37 -9.06 -0.61
CA THR A 66 3.83 -10.46 -0.65
C THR A 66 4.66 -10.87 0.58
N SER A 67 5.32 -9.91 1.23
CA SER A 67 6.21 -10.13 2.38
C SER A 67 5.56 -10.82 3.58
N GLY A 68 6.36 -11.56 4.35
CA GLY A 68 5.99 -12.14 5.64
C GLY A 68 6.06 -11.18 6.82
N THR A 69 6.57 -9.95 6.63
CA THR A 69 6.71 -8.95 7.69
C THR A 69 5.43 -8.14 7.94
N TYR A 70 4.41 -8.30 7.09
CA TYR A 70 3.10 -7.68 7.22
C TYR A 70 2.01 -8.70 6.88
N LEU A 71 1.40 -9.27 7.92
CA LEU A 71 0.42 -10.35 7.82
C LEU A 71 -0.98 -9.88 8.20
N TRP A 72 -1.98 -10.54 7.63
CA TRP A 72 -3.38 -10.39 7.98
C TRP A 72 -4.05 -11.77 7.95
N PRO A 73 -5.23 -11.93 8.59
CA PRO A 73 -5.91 -13.21 8.63
C PRO A 73 -6.09 -13.81 7.25
N PHE A 74 -5.78 -15.10 7.12
CA PHE A 74 -5.90 -15.86 5.87
C PHE A 74 -5.01 -15.40 4.70
N LYS A 75 -4.03 -14.52 4.92
CA LYS A 75 -3.02 -14.21 3.89
C LYS A 75 -2.28 -15.48 3.46
N GLY A 76 -2.25 -15.77 2.16
CA GLY A 76 -1.62 -16.98 1.63
C GLY A 76 -2.32 -18.29 2.06
N GLY A 77 -3.59 -18.22 2.48
CA GLY A 77 -4.41 -19.38 2.83
C GLY A 77 -4.20 -19.95 4.24
N VAL A 78 -3.42 -19.27 5.10
CA VAL A 78 -3.15 -19.72 6.48
C VAL A 78 -3.82 -18.77 7.46
N LEU A 79 -4.47 -19.29 8.51
CA LEU A 79 -5.23 -18.48 9.48
C LEU A 79 -4.43 -17.30 10.04
N SER A 80 -3.20 -17.55 10.50
CA SER A 80 -2.27 -16.51 11.01
C SER A 80 -1.66 -15.62 9.93
N GLY A 81 -1.90 -15.93 8.66
CA GLY A 81 -1.21 -15.37 7.52
C GLY A 81 0.18 -15.98 7.30
N ARG A 82 0.62 -15.99 6.04
CA ARG A 82 2.01 -16.25 5.63
C ARG A 82 2.40 -15.34 4.46
N ASN A 83 3.71 -15.27 4.17
CA ASN A 83 4.18 -14.67 2.93
C ASN A 83 3.67 -15.48 1.71
N VAL A 84 3.63 -14.82 0.57
CA VAL A 84 3.37 -15.44 -0.72
C VAL A 84 4.50 -15.10 -1.69
N GLU A 85 4.52 -15.77 -2.84
CA GLU A 85 5.59 -15.59 -3.84
C GLU A 85 5.56 -14.17 -4.43
N GLU A 86 6.75 -13.60 -4.67
CA GLU A 86 6.91 -12.18 -5.03
C GLU A 86 6.25 -11.82 -6.37
N PHE A 87 6.20 -12.76 -7.32
CA PHE A 87 5.57 -12.55 -8.63
C PHE A 87 4.08 -12.17 -8.53
N ARG A 88 3.41 -12.47 -7.42
CA ARG A 88 2.02 -12.11 -7.16
C ARG A 88 1.79 -10.61 -6.92
N ASN A 89 2.85 -9.80 -6.89
CA ASN A 89 2.74 -8.33 -6.94
C ASN A 89 2.11 -7.82 -8.24
N ILE A 90 2.12 -8.62 -9.32
CA ILE A 90 1.46 -8.35 -10.60
C ILE A 90 0.53 -9.53 -10.90
N PHE A 91 -0.59 -9.29 -11.60
CA PHE A 91 -1.51 -10.35 -12.00
C PHE A 91 -1.00 -11.09 -13.24
N PRO A 92 -1.39 -12.36 -13.47
CA PRO A 92 -1.09 -13.02 -14.73
C PRO A 92 -1.78 -12.28 -15.89
N LEU A 93 -1.14 -12.29 -17.06
CA LEU A 93 -1.80 -11.93 -18.30
C LEU A 93 -2.89 -12.97 -18.62
N PRO A 94 -4.04 -12.56 -19.20
CA PRO A 94 -5.05 -13.50 -19.66
C PRO A 94 -4.46 -14.54 -20.62
N GLU A 95 -4.74 -15.83 -20.37
CA GLU A 95 -4.20 -16.94 -21.17
C GLU A 95 -4.61 -16.83 -22.65
N THR A 96 -5.84 -16.39 -22.92
CA THR A 96 -6.35 -16.18 -24.27
C THR A 96 -5.51 -15.20 -25.08
N ASP A 97 -5.01 -14.14 -24.43
CA ASP A 97 -4.23 -13.10 -25.09
C ASP A 97 -2.80 -13.58 -25.38
N VAL A 98 -2.23 -14.35 -24.44
CA VAL A 98 -0.90 -14.97 -24.61
C VAL A 98 -0.92 -16.01 -25.74
N ILE A 99 -2.00 -16.80 -25.86
CA ILE A 99 -2.16 -17.76 -26.96
C ILE A 99 -2.37 -17.03 -28.30
N ALA A 100 -3.16 -15.97 -28.32
CA ALA A 100 -3.48 -15.24 -29.55
C ALA A 100 -2.28 -14.43 -30.11
N ASN A 101 -1.38 -13.96 -29.24
CA ASN A 101 -0.23 -13.16 -29.63
C ASN A 101 1.08 -13.81 -29.15
N THR A 102 1.79 -14.48 -30.05
CA THR A 102 3.05 -15.16 -29.76
C THR A 102 4.21 -14.24 -29.33
N ASN A 103 4.08 -12.92 -29.51
CA ASN A 103 5.04 -11.94 -29.00
C ASN A 103 4.73 -11.47 -27.57
N LEU A 104 3.56 -11.80 -27.03
CA LEU A 104 3.16 -11.45 -25.67
C LEU A 104 3.65 -12.52 -24.69
N VAL A 105 4.59 -12.15 -23.83
CA VAL A 105 5.20 -13.06 -22.85
C VAL A 105 4.50 -12.90 -21.51
N GLN A 106 4.20 -14.03 -20.86
CA GLN A 106 3.61 -14.05 -19.51
C GLN A 106 4.49 -13.34 -18.47
N ASN A 107 3.86 -12.79 -17.45
CA ASN A 107 4.56 -12.24 -16.29
C ASN A 107 5.38 -13.34 -15.59
N PRO A 108 6.65 -13.08 -15.23
CA PRO A 108 7.53 -14.11 -14.67
C PRO A 108 6.93 -14.82 -13.45
N GLY A 109 6.97 -16.16 -13.43
CA GLY A 109 6.48 -16.98 -12.32
C GLY A 109 5.03 -17.43 -12.43
N TYR A 110 4.28 -16.95 -13.43
CA TYR A 110 2.98 -17.47 -13.84
C TYR A 110 3.07 -18.42 -15.03
#